data_AF-A0A9P0DW70-F1
#
_entry.id   AF-A0A9P0DW70-F1
#
_cell.length_a   1.000
_cell.length_b   1.000
_cell.length_c   1.000
_cell.angle_alpha   90.00
_cell.angle_beta   90.00
_cell.angle_gamma   90.00
#
_symmetry.space_group_name_H-M   'P 1'
#
loop_
_entity.id
_entity.type
_entity.pdbx_description
1 polymer ?
#
loop_
_entity_poly.entity_id
_entity_poly.type
_entity_poly.pdbx_seq_one_letter_code
_entity_poly.pdbx_strand_id
1 'polypeptide(L)'
;MMYTMDDDELIINVIIENQAYYVLRGKTFWKDLAQEETFRDRTLEGLKTRFFRYIHPNIQKYHNISLLERRKIEVALHQTKQNFAYETEEGLSSDSSSDD
;
A
#
# COMPACT_ATOMS: atom_id res chain seq x y z
N MET A 1 -18.52 8.27 1.66
CA MET A 1 -18.12 9.01 2.87
C MET A 1 -16.77 9.68 2.60
N MET A 2 -16.58 10.92 3.05
CA MET A 2 -15.31 11.65 2.87
C MET A 2 -14.26 11.09 3.86
N TYR A 3 -12.99 11.12 3.48
CA TYR A 3 -11.90 10.75 4.39
C TYR A 3 -11.38 12.01 5.09
N THR A 4 -11.26 11.95 6.41
CA THR A 4 -10.72 13.00 7.27
C THR A 4 -9.22 12.81 7.50
N MET A 5 -8.60 13.77 8.19
CA MET A 5 -7.21 13.63 8.63
C MET A 5 -7.07 12.55 9.71
N ASP A 6 -8.06 12.39 10.58
CA ASP A 6 -8.09 11.33 11.59
C ASP A 6 -8.14 9.94 10.93
N ASP A 7 -8.93 9.77 9.86
CA ASP A 7 -8.94 8.52 9.09
C ASP A 7 -7.55 8.20 8.52
N ASP A 8 -6.83 9.22 8.05
CA ASP A 8 -5.50 9.04 7.47
C ASP A 8 -4.49 8.62 8.54
N GLU A 9 -4.54 9.25 9.71
CA GLU A 9 -3.69 8.89 10.84
C GLU A 9 -3.97 7.47 11.33
N LEU A 10 -5.24 7.05 11.39
CA LEU A 10 -5.61 5.67 11.72
C LEU A 10 -5.01 4.68 10.72
N ILE A 11 -5.12 4.96 9.41
CA ILE A 11 -4.52 4.10 8.38
C ILE A 11 -3.00 3.99 8.58
N ILE A 12 -2.32 5.11 8.83
CA ILE A 12 -0.86 5.12 9.03
C ILE A 12 -0.48 4.35 10.31
N ASN A 13 -1.22 4.54 11.40
CA ASN A 13 -0.96 3.89 12.67
C ASN A 13 -1.09 2.37 12.55
N VAL A 14 -2.13 1.86 11.89
CA VAL A 14 -2.28 0.41 11.69
C VAL A 14 -1.14 -0.17 10.84
N ILE A 15 -0.65 0.57 9.85
CA ILE A 15 0.53 0.15 9.06
C ILE A 15 1.77 0.04 9.97
N ILE A 16 1.98 1.00 10.87
CA ILE A 16 3.12 1.04 11.78
C ILE A 16 3.00 -0.06 12.84
N GLU A 17 1.85 -0.18 13.49
CA GLU A 17 1.60 -1.17 14.54
C GLU A 17 1.79 -2.60 14.01
N ASN A 18 1.31 -2.87 12.80
CA ASN A 18 1.42 -4.19 12.18
C ASN A 18 2.73 -4.39 11.40
N GLN A 19 3.65 -3.41 11.41
CA GLN A 19 4.88 -3.39 10.59
C GLN A 19 4.63 -3.75 9.11
N ALA A 20 3.48 -3.33 8.58
CA ALA A 20 2.92 -3.82 7.32
C ALA A 20 3.54 -3.21 6.04
N TYR A 21 4.69 -2.51 6.16
CA TYR A 21 5.27 -1.71 5.08
C TYR A 21 5.48 -2.47 3.77
N TYR A 22 5.85 -3.74 3.84
CA TYR A 22 6.18 -4.58 2.68
C TYR A 22 4.96 -5.20 1.99
N VAL A 23 3.80 -5.22 2.66
CA VAL A 23 2.57 -5.84 2.14
C VAL A 23 1.54 -4.82 1.63
N LEU A 24 1.88 -3.52 1.65
CA LEU A 24 1.00 -2.42 1.24
C LEU A 24 0.55 -2.49 -0.23
N ARG A 25 1.29 -3.18 -1.11
CA ARG A 25 0.86 -3.36 -2.52
C ARG A 25 -0.14 -4.48 -2.72
N GLY A 26 -0.05 -5.53 -1.88
CA GLY A 26 -0.93 -6.69 -1.92
C GLY A 26 -2.38 -6.33 -1.59
N LYS A 27 -3.32 -7.26 -1.82
CA LYS A 27 -4.73 -7.06 -1.45
C LYS A 27 -5.02 -7.49 -0.01
N THR A 28 -4.23 -8.41 0.55
CA THR A 28 -4.50 -9.05 1.84
C THR A 28 -4.57 -8.03 2.97
N PHE A 29 -3.53 -7.20 3.15
CA PHE A 29 -3.52 -6.15 4.16
C PHE A 29 -4.77 -5.24 4.10
N TRP A 30 -5.15 -4.78 2.90
CA TRP A 30 -6.33 -3.91 2.76
C TRP A 30 -7.67 -4.65 2.92
N LYS A 31 -7.73 -5.96 2.65
CA LYS A 31 -8.89 -6.78 2.96
C LYS A 31 -9.08 -6.87 4.46
N ASP A 32 -8.01 -7.20 5.17
CA ASP A 32 -8.01 -7.36 6.61
C ASP A 32 -8.35 -6.02 7.28
N LEU A 33 -7.73 -4.93 6.82
CA LEU A 33 -8.02 -3.57 7.29
C LEU A 33 -9.48 -3.15 7.08
N ALA A 34 -10.10 -3.53 5.96
CA ALA A 34 -11.51 -3.21 5.71
C ALA A 34 -12.48 -4.06 6.55
N GLN A 35 -12.02 -5.14 7.16
CA GLN A 35 -12.81 -5.96 8.09
C GLN A 35 -12.69 -5.48 9.54
N GLU A 36 -11.72 -4.62 9.83
CA GLU A 36 -11.59 -3.98 11.14
C GLU A 36 -12.80 -3.08 11.43
N GLU A 37 -13.26 -3.11 12.67
CA GLU A 37 -14.44 -2.35 13.10
C GLU A 37 -14.30 -0.85 12.84
N THR A 38 -13.08 -0.34 13.04
CA THR A 38 -12.68 1.06 12.80
C THR A 38 -12.94 1.52 11.37
N PHE A 39 -12.94 0.59 10.40
CA PHE A 39 -13.09 0.89 8.98
C PHE A 39 -14.31 0.23 8.35
N ARG A 40 -15.30 -0.21 9.15
CA ARG A 40 -16.50 -0.93 8.68
C ARG A 40 -17.26 -0.22 7.55
N ASP A 41 -17.25 1.11 7.52
CA ASP A 41 -17.90 1.92 6.48
C ASP A 41 -17.01 2.23 5.26
N ARG A 42 -15.79 1.69 5.23
CA ARG A 42 -14.79 1.91 4.17
C ARG A 42 -14.63 0.65 3.34
N THR A 43 -14.51 0.83 2.02
CA THR A 43 -14.19 -0.28 1.12
C THR A 43 -12.68 -0.45 1.02
N LEU A 44 -12.24 -1.68 0.77
CA LEU A 44 -10.84 -2.02 0.46
C LEU A 44 -10.25 -1.05 -0.59
N GLU A 45 -10.94 -0.89 -1.72
CA GLU A 45 -10.50 -0.03 -2.82
C GLU A 45 -10.40 1.43 -2.38
N GLY A 46 -11.30 1.89 -1.51
CA GLY A 46 -11.28 3.22 -0.92
C GLY A 46 -10.07 3.44 -0.03
N LEU A 47 -9.79 2.53 0.91
CA LEU A 47 -8.65 2.60 1.82
C LEU A 47 -7.34 2.60 1.06
N LYS A 48 -7.21 1.68 0.11
CA LYS A 48 -6.05 1.56 -0.77
C LYS A 48 -5.84 2.83 -1.58
N THR A 49 -6.90 3.34 -2.21
CA THR A 49 -6.85 4.59 -2.99
C THR A 49 -6.48 5.77 -2.11
N ARG A 50 -7.05 5.87 -0.91
CA ARG A 50 -6.75 6.94 0.04
C ARG A 50 -5.27 6.95 0.40
N PHE A 51 -4.73 5.78 0.72
CA PHE A 51 -3.32 5.66 1.06
C PHE A 51 -2.41 6.08 -0.10
N PHE A 52 -2.57 5.47 -1.27
CA PHE A 52 -1.64 5.69 -2.38
C PHE A 52 -1.74 7.07 -3.03
N ARG A 53 -2.95 7.63 -3.14
CA ARG A 53 -3.17 8.90 -3.85
C ARG A 53 -3.10 10.14 -2.96
N TYR A 54 -3.36 10.00 -1.66
CA TYR A 54 -3.46 11.14 -0.75
C TYR A 54 -2.45 11.04 0.39
N ILE A 55 -2.44 9.94 1.15
CA ILE A 55 -1.58 9.81 2.33
C ILE A 55 -0.10 9.77 1.94
N HIS A 56 0.29 8.80 1.11
CA HIS A 56 1.69 8.60 0.71
C HIS A 56 2.36 9.85 0.14
N PRO A 57 1.81 10.54 -0.88
CA PRO A 57 2.44 11.75 -1.41
C PRO A 57 2.45 12.93 -0.42
N ASN A 58 1.60 12.89 0.61
CA ASN A 58 1.51 13.92 1.64
C ASN A 58 1.99 13.42 3.01
N ILE A 59 2.75 12.32 3.09
CA ILE A 59 3.10 11.68 4.37
C ILE A 59 3.86 12.63 5.30
N GLN A 60 4.49 13.65 4.72
CA GLN A 60 5.22 14.68 5.46
C GLN A 60 4.33 15.57 6.35
N LYS A 61 3.02 15.67 6.03
CA LYS A 61 2.04 16.51 6.73
C LYS A 61 1.58 15.92 8.08
N TYR A 62 1.79 14.62 8.32
CA TYR A 62 1.32 13.94 9.53
C TYR A 62 2.38 14.02 10.65
N HIS A 63 2.42 15.15 11.36
CA HIS A 63 3.47 15.49 12.34
C HIS A 63 3.63 14.49 13.50
N ASN A 64 2.58 13.71 13.80
CA ASN A 64 2.60 12.64 14.79
C ASN A 64 3.37 11.38 14.34
N ILE A 65 3.73 11.28 13.06
CA ILE A 65 4.48 10.15 12.51
C ILE A 65 5.97 10.45 12.45
N SER A 66 6.78 9.62 13.12
CA SER A 66 8.23 9.82 13.19
C SER A 66 8.92 9.74 11.82
N LEU A 67 10.05 10.44 11.68
CA LEU A 67 10.85 10.42 10.44
C LEU A 67 11.31 9.01 10.06
N LEU A 68 11.57 8.15 11.04
CA LEU A 68 11.96 6.75 10.80
C LEU A 68 10.83 5.98 10.12
N GLU A 69 9.60 6.13 10.61
CA GLU A 69 8.43 5.42 10.09
C GLU A 69 8.07 5.86 8.69
N ARG A 70 8.16 7.17 8.42
CA ARG A 70 8.01 7.71 7.05
C ARG A 70 9.02 7.09 6.08
N ARG A 71 10.30 7.02 6.49
CA ARG A 71 11.34 6.40 5.65
C ARG A 71 11.09 4.92 5.40
N LYS A 72 10.63 4.16 6.40
CA LYS A 72 10.29 2.74 6.21
C LYS A 72 9.20 2.57 5.15
N ILE A 73 8.15 3.39 5.20
CA ILE A 73 7.07 3.39 4.19
C ILE A 73 7.63 3.69 2.81
N GLU A 74 8.43 4.75 2.67
CA GLU A 74 9.02 5.15 1.38
C GLU A 74 9.92 4.05 0.79
N VAL A 75 10.82 3.48 1.61
CA VAL A 75 11.75 2.42 1.19
C VAL A 75 10.99 1.17 0.77
N ALA A 76 10.01 0.72 1.56
CA ALA A 76 9.23 -0.47 1.22
C ALA A 76 8.45 -0.31 -0.09
N LEU A 77 7.91 0.89 -0.35
CA LEU A 77 7.21 1.18 -1.60
C LEU A 77 8.15 1.29 -2.80
N HIS A 78 9.39 1.75 -2.60
CA HIS A 78 10.41 1.82 -3.65
C HIS A 78 10.92 0.42 -4.03
N GLN A 79 11.29 -0.40 -3.04
CA GLN A 79 11.79 -1.77 -3.25
C GLN A 79 10.74 -2.64 -3.95
N THR A 80 9.49 -2.57 -3.52
CA THR A 80 8.40 -3.35 -4.13
C THR A 80 8.01 -2.88 -5.53
N LYS A 81 8.40 -1.67 -5.96
CA LYS A 81 8.17 -1.16 -7.32
C LYS A 81 9.07 -1.85 -8.33
N GLN A 82 10.30 -2.16 -7.94
CA GLN A 82 11.23 -2.97 -8.73
C GLN A 82 10.74 -4.42 -8.80
N ASN A 83 10.08 -4.89 -7.74
CA ASN A 83 9.53 -6.24 -7.73
C ASN A 83 8.32 -6.45 -8.65
N PHE A 84 7.39 -5.49 -8.67
CA PHE A 84 6.23 -5.56 -9.55
C PHE A 84 6.58 -5.39 -11.05
N ALA A 85 7.69 -4.68 -11.34
CA ALA A 85 8.18 -4.52 -12.71
C ALA A 85 8.74 -5.83 -13.29
N TYR A 86 9.45 -6.66 -12.50
CA TYR A 86 9.94 -7.97 -12.99
C TYR A 86 8.80 -8.96 -13.28
N GLU A 87 7.73 -8.92 -12.49
CA GLU A 87 6.57 -9.82 -12.64
C GLU A 87 5.74 -9.51 -13.90
N THR A 88 5.87 -8.29 -14.44
CA THR A 88 5.16 -7.87 -15.65
C THR A 88 5.94 -8.20 -16.93
N GLU A 89 7.28 -8.35 -16.86
CA GLU A 89 8.14 -8.56 -18.03
C GLU A 89 8.47 -10.05 -18.30
N GLU A 90 8.37 -10.94 -17.32
CA GLU A 90 8.53 -12.40 -17.54
C GLU A 90 7.23 -13.14 -17.97
N GLY A 91 6.13 -12.41 -18.20
CA GLY A 91 4.89 -12.97 -18.74
C GLY A 91 4.82 -13.02 -20.28
N LEU A 92 5.86 -12.57 -20.99
CA LEU A 92 5.86 -12.45 -22.45
C LEU A 92 7.18 -12.93 -23.09
N SER A 93 7.68 -14.12 -22.73
CA SER A 93 8.73 -14.80 -23.50
C SER A 93 8.78 -16.29 -23.18
N SER A 94 8.01 -17.10 -23.91
CA SER A 94 8.40 -18.41 -24.43
C SER A 94 7.19 -19.12 -25.06
N ASP A 95 6.96 -18.88 -26.35
CA ASP A 95 6.53 -19.97 -27.22
C ASP A 95 7.36 -19.91 -28.50
N SER A 96 8.55 -20.50 -28.42
CA SER A 96 9.25 -20.97 -29.60
C SER A 96 8.65 -22.33 -29.94
N SER A 97 7.68 -22.35 -30.85
CA SER A 97 7.33 -23.56 -31.58
C SER A 97 7.95 -23.45 -32.97
N SER A 98 9.06 -24.18 -33.14
CA SER A 98 9.63 -24.52 -34.44
C SER A 98 8.67 -25.46 -35.15
N ASP A 99 8.33 -25.16 -36.40
CA ASP A 99 7.77 -26.13 -37.34
C ASP A 99 8.82 -26.40 -38.44
N ASP A 100 8.98 -27.69 -38.73
CA ASP A 100 9.90 -28.37 -39.66
C ASP A 100 9.96 -27.79 -41.10
#